data_AF-A0AA37A9L2-F1
#
_entry.id   AF-A0AA37A9L2-F1
#
_cell.length_a   1.000
_cell.length_b   1.000
_cell.length_c   1.000
_cell.angle_alpha   90.00
_cell.angle_beta   90.00
_cell.angle_gamma   90.00
#
_symmetry.space_group_name_H-M   'P 1'
#
loop_
_entity.id
_entity.type
_entity.pdbx_description
1 polymer ?
#
loop_
_entity_poly.entity_id
_entity_poly.type
_entity_poly.pdbx_seq_one_letter_code
_entity_poly.pdbx_strand_id
1 'polypeptide(L)'
;ACRLPAGLAEQMTSEALLETALDYPFNASMYVSSDLEGMFGKRAALAGNDALAELVTRPDAEEVIARALAAPAEAGEDPLRGVYLETFCAWLPELSRMAGV
;
A
#
# COMPACT_ATOMS: atom_id res chain seq x y z
N ALA A 1 -3.33 -4.28 11.08
CA ALA A 1 -2.19 -3.35 11.01
C ALA A 1 -0.95 -4.16 10.70
N CYS A 2 -0.21 -3.80 9.65
CA CYS A 2 1.03 -4.47 9.25
C CYS A 2 2.19 -3.89 10.07
N ARG A 3 2.78 -4.71 10.94
CA ARG A 3 3.94 -4.32 11.76
C ARG A 3 5.13 -5.21 11.41
N LEU A 4 6.17 -4.60 10.87
CA LEU A 4 7.38 -5.32 10.49
C LEU A 4 8.41 -5.27 11.62
N PRO A 5 9.19 -6.34 11.83
CA PRO A 5 10.38 -6.28 12.68
C PRO A 5 11.29 -5.12 12.28
N ALA A 6 11.90 -4.47 13.26
CA ALA A 6 12.81 -3.35 13.02
C ALA A 6 13.93 -3.74 12.03
N GLY A 7 14.16 -2.89 11.02
CA GLY A 7 15.15 -3.12 9.97
C GLY A 7 14.77 -4.16 8.91
N LEU A 8 13.61 -4.84 9.03
CA LEU A 8 13.18 -5.77 7.98
C LEU A 8 12.72 -5.02 6.71
N ALA A 9 11.93 -3.96 6.87
CA ALA A 9 11.40 -3.19 5.74
C ALA A 9 12.52 -2.60 4.85
N GLU A 10 13.63 -2.16 5.47
CA GLU A 10 14.81 -1.63 4.79
C GLU A 10 15.52 -2.66 3.89
N GLN A 11 15.41 -3.95 4.24
CA GLN A 11 16.05 -5.06 3.51
C GLN A 11 15.16 -5.66 2.42
N MET A 12 13.88 -5.29 2.40
CA MET A 12 12.91 -5.79 1.43
C MET A 12 12.98 -5.01 0.13
N THR A 13 12.70 -5.69 -0.98
CA THR A 13 12.51 -5.01 -2.27
C THR A 13 11.20 -4.23 -2.26
N SER A 14 11.08 -3.23 -3.12
CA SER A 14 9.86 -2.44 -3.29
C SER A 14 8.67 -3.33 -3.67
N GLU A 15 8.88 -4.38 -4.48
CA GLU A 15 7.84 -5.38 -4.76
C GLU A 15 7.42 -6.14 -3.50
N ALA A 16 8.38 -6.64 -2.72
CA ALA A 16 8.08 -7.38 -1.50
C ALA A 16 7.35 -6.51 -0.46
N LEU A 17 7.69 -5.21 -0.39
CA LEU A 17 6.98 -4.23 0.44
C LEU A 17 5.55 -4.02 -0.04
N LEU A 18 5.33 -3.88 -1.36
CA LEU A 18 4.00 -3.76 -1.94
C LEU A 18 3.15 -5.00 -1.67
N GLU A 19 3.68 -6.19 -1.94
CA GLU A 19 3.05 -7.48 -1.67
C GLU A 19 2.63 -7.58 -0.19
N THR A 20 3.55 -7.26 0.72
CA THR A 20 3.29 -7.29 2.15
C THR A 20 2.25 -6.25 2.59
N ALA A 21 2.25 -5.07 1.95
CA ALA A 21 1.25 -4.05 2.23
C ALA A 21 -0.15 -4.48 1.76
N LEU A 22 -0.25 -5.20 0.64
CA LEU A 22 -1.49 -5.73 0.07
C LEU A 22 -2.03 -6.93 0.85
N ASP A 23 -1.16 -7.82 1.33
CA ASP A 23 -1.54 -9.00 2.13
C ASP A 23 -2.00 -8.64 3.55
N TYR A 24 -1.54 -7.49 4.07
CA TYR A 24 -1.89 -6.98 5.40
C TYR A 24 -2.50 -5.59 5.32
N PRO A 25 -3.68 -5.44 4.71
CA PRO A 25 -4.32 -4.14 4.56
C PRO A 25 -4.61 -3.52 5.92
N PHE A 26 -4.51 -2.19 5.99
CA PHE A 26 -4.59 -1.49 7.28
C PHE A 26 -6.01 -1.52 7.88
N ASN A 27 -7.05 -1.96 7.14
CA ASN A 27 -8.42 -2.11 7.64
C ASN A 27 -9.26 -3.14 6.84
N ALA A 28 -10.05 -3.96 7.55
CA ALA A 28 -11.09 -4.85 7.01
C ALA A 28 -12.44 -4.14 6.70
N SER A 29 -12.62 -2.86 7.06
CA SER A 29 -13.86 -2.08 6.92
C SER A 29 -13.96 -1.26 5.62
N MET A 30 -13.04 -1.45 4.67
CA MET A 30 -13.14 -0.86 3.33
C MET A 30 -14.41 -1.32 2.59
N TYR A 31 -14.97 -2.47 2.97
CA TYR A 31 -16.19 -3.05 2.37
C TYR A 31 -17.46 -2.22 2.61
N VAL A 32 -17.41 -1.15 3.41
CA VAL A 32 -18.60 -0.42 3.86
C VAL A 32 -18.72 1.00 3.27
N SER A 33 -17.65 1.60 2.75
CA SER A 33 -17.78 2.85 1.97
C SER A 33 -16.69 3.04 0.92
N SER A 34 -17.07 3.69 -0.17
CA SER A 34 -16.18 4.12 -1.26
C SER A 34 -15.36 5.37 -0.93
N ASP A 35 -15.52 5.94 0.27
CA ASP A 35 -14.86 7.18 0.69
C ASP A 35 -13.83 6.88 1.79
N LEU A 36 -12.68 6.37 1.35
CA LEU A 36 -11.57 6.01 2.22
C LEU A 36 -10.96 7.23 2.91
N GLU A 37 -10.92 8.39 2.26
CA GLU A 37 -10.46 9.64 2.87
C GLU A 37 -11.38 10.11 4.01
N GLY A 38 -12.70 9.97 3.84
CA GLY A 38 -13.69 10.31 4.86
C GLY A 38 -13.71 9.36 6.05
N MET A 39 -13.31 8.09 5.87
CA MET A 39 -13.33 7.07 6.94
C MET A 39 -12.00 6.97 7.71
N PHE A 40 -10.87 7.18 7.04
CA PHE A 40 -9.54 7.27 7.67
C PHE A 40 -8.59 8.08 6.79
N GLY A 41 -8.02 9.16 7.33
CA GLY A 41 -7.08 9.99 6.57
C GLY A 41 -5.81 9.23 6.18
N LYS A 42 -5.23 9.57 5.02
CA LYS A 42 -3.96 9.05 4.45
C LYS A 42 -2.82 8.85 5.48
N ARG A 43 -2.74 9.72 6.51
CA ARG A 43 -1.77 9.58 7.63
C ARG A 43 -1.92 8.28 8.41
N ALA A 44 -3.15 7.86 8.67
CA ALA A 44 -3.42 6.66 9.45
C ALA A 44 -3.07 5.38 8.68
N ALA A 45 -3.20 5.41 7.35
CA ALA A 45 -2.76 4.32 6.48
C ALA A 45 -1.24 4.12 6.60
N LEU A 46 -0.44 5.19 6.52
CA LEU A 46 1.01 5.14 6.77
C LEU A 46 1.34 4.66 8.19
N ALA A 47 0.66 5.23 9.20
CA ALA A 47 0.90 4.86 10.58
C ALA A 47 0.48 3.41 10.92
N GLY A 48 -0.37 2.79 10.10
CA GLY A 48 -0.94 1.46 10.32
C GLY A 48 -0.33 0.34 9.48
N ASN A 49 0.58 0.66 8.56
CA ASN A 49 1.20 -0.31 7.67
C ASN A 49 2.68 0.06 7.42
N ASP A 50 3.58 -0.62 8.12
CA ASP A 50 5.03 -0.36 8.05
C ASP A 50 5.59 -0.64 6.64
N ALA A 51 5.03 -1.62 5.92
CA ALA A 51 5.46 -1.94 4.56
C ALA A 51 5.10 -0.83 3.58
N LEU A 52 3.88 -0.28 3.69
CA LEU A 52 3.45 0.87 2.90
C LEU A 52 4.25 2.13 3.26
N ALA A 53 4.49 2.36 4.55
CA ALA A 53 5.27 3.49 5.02
C ALA A 53 6.70 3.48 4.47
N GLU A 54 7.33 2.31 4.39
CA GLU A 54 8.65 2.18 3.77
C GLU A 54 8.56 2.31 2.24
N LEU A 55 7.59 1.65 1.60
CA LEU A 55 7.42 1.65 0.14
C LEU A 55 7.31 3.07 -0.41
N VAL A 56 6.51 3.95 0.19
CA VAL A 56 6.30 5.32 -0.33
C VAL A 56 7.54 6.21 -0.26
N THR A 57 8.57 5.78 0.48
CA THR A 57 9.88 6.47 0.52
C THR A 57 10.83 6.02 -0.59
N ARG A 58 10.49 4.93 -1.29
CA ARG A 58 11.36 4.35 -2.31
C ARG A 58 11.21 5.10 -3.63
N PRO A 59 12.32 5.38 -4.34
CA PRO A 59 12.28 6.12 -5.60
C PRO A 59 11.60 5.35 -6.74
N ASP A 60 11.52 4.02 -6.64
CA ASP A 60 10.90 3.12 -7.61
C ASP A 60 9.46 2.72 -7.24
N ALA A 61 8.89 3.27 -6.17
CA ALA A 61 7.55 2.91 -5.68
C ALA A 61 6.46 3.09 -6.75
N GLU A 62 6.52 4.18 -7.52
CA GLU A 62 5.58 4.45 -8.60
C GLU A 62 5.67 3.41 -9.72
N GLU A 63 6.89 3.06 -10.13
CA GLU A 63 7.11 2.05 -11.17
C GLU A 63 6.60 0.68 -10.71
N VAL A 64 6.87 0.30 -9.46
CA VAL A 64 6.45 -0.97 -8.87
C VAL A 64 4.93 -1.07 -8.78
N ILE A 65 4.27 -0.02 -8.31
CA ILE A 65 2.80 0.03 -8.22
C ILE A 65 2.17 0.01 -9.63
N ALA A 66 2.71 0.78 -10.58
CA ALA A 66 2.22 0.79 -11.95
C ALA A 66 2.38 -0.57 -12.64
N ARG A 67 3.51 -1.27 -12.41
CA ARG A 67 3.73 -2.62 -12.91
C ARG A 67 2.74 -3.61 -12.32
N ALA A 68 2.50 -3.54 -11.01
CA ALA A 68 1.53 -4.41 -10.35
C ALA A 68 0.11 -4.18 -10.88
N LEU A 69 -0.27 -2.93 -11.17
CA LEU A 69 -1.59 -2.60 -11.75
C LEU A 69 -1.75 -3.12 -13.18
N ALA A 70 -0.65 -3.15 -13.95
CA ALA A 70 -0.65 -3.67 -15.30
C ALA A 70 -0.60 -5.20 -15.35
N ALA A 71 -0.30 -5.86 -14.23
CA ALA A 71 -0.29 -7.31 -14.16
C ALA A 71 -1.73 -7.85 -14.20
N PRO A 72 -1.98 -8.95 -14.94
CA PRO A 72 -3.28 -9.60 -14.92
C PRO A 72 -3.55 -10.17 -13.53
N ALA A 73 -4.79 -10.04 -13.06
CA ALA A 73 -5.21 -10.68 -11.83
C ALA A 73 -5.09 -12.20 -11.98
N GLU A 74 -4.45 -12.85 -11.02
CA GLU A 74 -4.27 -14.30 -11.04
C GLU A 74 -5.57 -15.03 -10.68
N ALA A 75 -5.76 -16.22 -11.23
CA ALA A 75 -6.98 -17.00 -10.97
C ALA A 75 -7.05 -17.40 -9.49
N GLY A 76 -8.04 -16.86 -8.77
CA GLY A 76 -8.21 -17.07 -7.33
C GLY A 76 -7.55 -16.00 -6.46
N GLU A 77 -7.02 -14.93 -7.06
CA GLU A 77 -6.57 -13.75 -6.34
C GLU A 77 -7.73 -13.09 -5.58
N ASP A 78 -7.44 -12.56 -4.39
CA ASP A 78 -8.42 -11.85 -3.59
C ASP A 78 -8.94 -10.64 -4.38
N PRO A 79 -10.26 -10.54 -4.66
CA PRO A 79 -10.84 -9.39 -5.36
C PRO A 79 -10.53 -8.04 -4.71
N LEU A 80 -10.25 -8.02 -3.41
CA LEU A 80 -9.83 -6.80 -2.71
C LEU A 80 -8.42 -6.36 -3.04
N ARG A 81 -7.55 -7.26 -3.43
CA ARG A 81 -6.14 -6.98 -3.67
C ARG A 81 -5.97 -5.94 -4.78
N GLY A 82 -6.75 -6.06 -5.85
CA GLY A 82 -6.85 -5.05 -6.91
C GLY A 82 -7.36 -3.70 -6.39
N VAL A 83 -8.41 -3.70 -5.56
CA VAL A 83 -8.98 -2.47 -4.98
C VAL A 83 -7.97 -1.75 -4.06
N TYR A 84 -7.21 -2.50 -3.26
CA TYR A 84 -6.13 -1.93 -2.43
C TYR A 84 -5.03 -1.33 -3.28
N LEU A 85 -4.63 -2.02 -4.34
CA LEU A 85 -3.59 -1.55 -5.25
C LEU A 85 -4.00 -0.26 -5.98
N GLU A 86 -5.23 -0.20 -6.49
CA GLU A 86 -5.80 1.01 -7.09
C GLU A 86 -5.86 2.17 -6.08
N THR A 87 -6.26 1.88 -4.84
CA THR A 87 -6.30 2.87 -3.76
C THR A 87 -4.90 3.41 -3.44
N PHE A 88 -3.91 2.53 -3.27
CA PHE A 88 -2.54 2.93 -2.98
C PHE A 88 -1.96 3.77 -4.12
N CYS A 89 -2.21 3.39 -5.37
CA CYS A 89 -1.82 4.18 -6.53
C CYS A 89 -2.43 5.59 -6.52
N ALA A 90 -3.72 5.71 -6.22
CA ALA A 90 -4.39 7.01 -6.16
C ALA A 90 -3.84 7.92 -5.04
N TRP A 91 -3.37 7.33 -3.95
CA TRP A 91 -2.83 8.07 -2.80
C TRP A 91 -1.34 8.34 -2.87
N LEU A 92 -0.60 7.59 -3.69
CA LEU A 92 0.86 7.60 -3.75
C LEU A 92 1.46 9.03 -3.80
N PRO A 93 1.01 9.95 -4.69
CA PRO A 93 1.61 11.29 -4.76
C PRO A 93 1.53 12.07 -3.44
N GLU A 94 0.41 11.92 -2.72
CA GLU A 94 0.23 12.60 -1.45
C GLU A 94 0.96 11.89 -0.31
N LEU A 95 0.98 10.56 -0.31
CA LEU A 95 1.72 9.78 0.68
C LEU A 95 3.23 10.03 0.60
N SER A 96 3.81 10.08 -0.60
CA SER A 96 5.21 10.42 -0.81
C SER A 96 5.53 11.83 -0.31
N ARG A 97 4.68 12.82 -0.64
CA ARG A 97 4.81 14.19 -0.11
C ARG A 97 4.80 14.23 1.42
N MET A 98 3.96 13.42 2.06
CA MET A 98 3.85 13.34 3.52
C MET A 98 5.04 12.63 4.16
N ALA A 99 5.63 11.66 3.46
CA ALA A 99 6.87 11.01 3.84
C ALA A 99 8.11 11.90 3.63
N GLY A 100 7.97 13.00 2.88
CA GLY A 100 9.02 13.98 2.62
C GLY A 100 9.89 13.62 1.40
N VAL A 101 9.34 12.86 0.46
CA VAL A 101 10.00 12.39 -0.77
C VAL A 101 9.36 13.04 -2.00
#